data_AF-A0A662UX20-F1
#
_entry.id   AF-A0A662UX20-F1
#
_cell.length_a   1.000
_cell.length_b   1.000
_cell.length_c   1.000
_cell.angle_alpha   90.00
_cell.angle_beta   90.00
_cell.angle_gamma   90.00
#
_symmetry.space_group_name_H-M   'P 1'
#
loop_
_entity.id
_entity.type
_entity.pdbx_description
1 polymer ?
#
loop_
_entity_poly.entity_id
_entity_poly.type
_entity_poly.pdbx_seq_one_letter_code
_entity_poly.pdbx_strand_id
1 'polypeptide(L)'
;QYVPRAFGQLLFSSKYVLRQTRGTFGLGAKMAVLYGQITTGKPVEVVSSTINSNRIYIFRILIDVKTNKPIILHQESVRKNNGWHGTIVKVTIEGDWSRAKSRIYEYIRRTAIIAPYAEILFKDPEGNYLIFKRSITMLPKPPRETKYHPHGIDLEVLKSLIQETKATTLLEFLKTEFSGVGEATAKAFLKFANLPPDKNPKQLTRQEIEYLARMLREFKFKNPKGIHLSPLGKEIIIAGLKSILRPEFVTAISRKPSAYQGHAFIVEVGIAYGGAIPYSESPILFRFANKIPLLYDEKSDVSWKVLTERINWSAYEISFPAPLAVLVHICSTKIPYKGAGKESIAEVPQIESEIELAVREAARELRSYIIRKRKEEELARKAVNIAKYIPDVARSLTKLAFDPKVGKSLIDYELLTQALLKGLNKRLKDYIIKSLDEVVVSIE
;
A
#
# COMPACT_ATOMS: atom_id res chain seq x y z
N GLN A 1 -19.13 -25.73 11.66
CA GLN A 1 -18.07 -26.53 12.29
C GLN A 1 -16.90 -25.69 12.82
N TYR A 2 -16.22 -24.88 11.99
CA TYR A 2 -15.02 -24.15 12.44
C TYR A 2 -15.26 -22.86 13.22
N VAL A 3 -16.48 -22.31 13.21
CA VAL A 3 -16.79 -21.01 13.84
C VAL A 3 -16.43 -20.97 15.34
N PRO A 4 -16.83 -21.94 16.18
CA PRO A 4 -16.46 -21.93 17.60
C PRO A 4 -14.93 -21.90 17.80
N ARG A 5 -14.17 -22.73 17.09
CA ARG A 5 -12.70 -22.75 17.19
C ARG A 5 -12.08 -21.46 16.63
N ALA A 6 -12.64 -20.91 15.57
CA ALA A 6 -12.16 -19.69 14.93
C ALA A 6 -12.30 -18.43 15.81
N PHE A 7 -13.22 -18.42 16.76
CA PHE A 7 -13.46 -17.26 17.65
C PHE A 7 -13.21 -17.54 19.14
N GLY A 8 -13.14 -18.81 19.56
CA GLY A 8 -12.94 -19.18 20.97
C GLY A 8 -11.82 -20.18 21.24
N GLN A 9 -10.92 -20.41 20.29
CA GLN A 9 -9.65 -21.12 20.52
C GLN A 9 -8.47 -20.25 20.10
N LEU A 10 -7.60 -19.89 21.05
CA LEU A 10 -6.34 -19.21 20.80
C LEU A 10 -5.42 -20.11 19.97
N LEU A 11 -4.63 -19.50 19.09
CA LEU A 11 -3.74 -20.19 18.16
C LEU A 11 -4.46 -21.19 17.23
N PHE A 12 -5.75 -20.96 16.96
CA PHE A 12 -6.45 -21.63 15.88
C PHE A 12 -6.50 -20.74 14.64
N SER A 13 -5.88 -21.16 13.54
CA SER A 13 -5.75 -20.38 12.32
C SER A 13 -5.67 -21.26 11.08
N SER A 14 -6.28 -20.81 9.99
CA SER A 14 -6.07 -21.36 8.64
C SER A 14 -4.85 -20.77 7.94
N LYS A 15 -4.02 -19.99 8.66
CA LYS A 15 -2.92 -19.18 8.11
C LYS A 15 -1.53 -19.68 8.52
N TYR A 16 -1.42 -20.89 9.05
CA TYR A 16 -0.13 -21.51 9.37
C TYR A 16 0.67 -21.94 8.14
N VAL A 17 0.03 -21.90 6.96
CA VAL A 17 0.68 -22.06 5.66
C VAL A 17 1.53 -20.83 5.31
N LEU A 18 2.68 -21.05 4.67
CA LEU A 18 3.55 -19.98 4.20
C LEU A 18 2.90 -19.27 2.99
N ARG A 19 2.18 -18.19 3.29
CA ARG A 19 1.48 -17.34 2.32
C ARG A 19 1.42 -15.90 2.82
N GLN A 20 1.45 -14.93 1.91
CA GLN A 20 1.17 -13.54 2.26
C GLN A 20 -0.23 -13.44 2.89
N THR A 21 -0.28 -12.97 4.13
CA THR A 21 -1.52 -12.73 4.86
C THR A 21 -1.42 -11.44 5.66
N ARG A 22 -2.57 -10.84 5.98
CA ARG A 22 -2.63 -9.65 6.85
C ARG A 22 -2.25 -10.00 8.30
N GLY A 23 -2.83 -11.08 8.83
CA GLY A 23 -2.59 -11.55 10.21
C GLY A 23 -1.84 -12.86 10.22
N THR A 24 -0.95 -13.06 11.20
CA THR A 24 0.02 -14.16 11.25
C THR A 24 -0.38 -15.27 12.24
N PHE A 25 -0.56 -14.95 13.53
CA PHE A 25 -0.59 -15.96 14.61
C PHE A 25 -1.99 -16.49 14.98
N GLY A 26 -3.05 -16.11 14.26
CA GLY A 26 -4.41 -16.52 14.61
C GLY A 26 -4.98 -15.91 15.89
N LEU A 27 -4.26 -14.98 16.53
CA LEU A 27 -4.64 -14.37 17.81
C LEU A 27 -5.59 -13.17 17.68
N GLY A 28 -5.43 -12.31 16.67
CA GLY A 28 -6.06 -10.97 16.63
C GLY A 28 -7.55 -10.94 16.98
N ALA A 29 -8.40 -11.67 16.23
CA ALA A 29 -9.84 -11.69 16.50
C ALA A 29 -10.18 -12.28 17.89
N LYS A 30 -9.45 -13.30 18.35
CA LYS A 30 -9.68 -13.93 19.65
C LYS A 30 -9.28 -13.01 20.79
N MET A 31 -8.23 -12.20 20.63
CA MET A 31 -7.84 -11.21 21.63
C MET A 31 -8.92 -10.15 21.81
N ALA A 32 -9.57 -9.72 20.73
CA ALA A 32 -10.71 -8.81 20.82
C ALA A 32 -11.90 -9.46 21.56
N VAL A 33 -12.19 -10.74 21.27
CA VAL A 33 -13.24 -11.50 21.98
C VAL A 33 -12.89 -11.68 23.46
N LEU A 34 -11.65 -12.07 23.77
CA LEU A 34 -11.16 -12.28 25.13
C LEU A 34 -11.19 -10.98 25.93
N TYR A 35 -10.73 -9.87 25.34
CA TYR A 35 -10.78 -8.55 25.97
C TYR A 35 -12.22 -8.12 26.25
N GLY A 36 -13.13 -8.30 25.28
CA GLY A 36 -14.56 -8.01 25.46
C GLY A 36 -15.22 -8.88 26.53
N GLN A 37 -14.85 -10.16 26.60
CA GLN A 37 -15.32 -11.07 27.64
C GLN A 37 -14.80 -10.67 29.03
N ILE A 38 -13.52 -10.31 29.17
CA ILE A 38 -12.92 -9.93 30.47
C ILE A 38 -13.54 -8.62 30.98
N THR A 39 -13.76 -7.64 30.08
CA THR A 39 -14.26 -6.31 30.47
C THR A 39 -15.77 -6.27 30.65
N THR A 40 -16.54 -6.94 29.80
CA THR A 40 -18.02 -6.82 29.78
C THR A 40 -18.77 -8.09 30.17
N GLY A 41 -18.09 -9.24 30.21
CA GLY A 41 -18.72 -10.55 30.43
C GLY A 41 -19.61 -11.05 29.29
N LYS A 42 -19.80 -10.26 28.21
CA LYS A 42 -20.72 -10.62 27.12
C LYS A 42 -20.07 -11.56 26.09
N PRO A 43 -20.82 -12.53 25.55
CA PRO A 43 -20.32 -13.41 24.49
C PRO A 43 -20.16 -12.68 23.16
N VAL A 44 -19.25 -13.17 22.31
CA VAL A 44 -19.20 -12.77 20.90
C VAL A 44 -20.37 -13.39 20.14
N GLU A 45 -21.03 -12.59 19.32
CA GLU A 45 -22.09 -13.04 18.42
C GLU A 45 -21.55 -13.13 16.99
N VAL A 46 -21.67 -14.31 16.38
CA VAL A 46 -21.17 -14.59 15.03
C VAL A 46 -22.29 -15.14 14.16
N VAL A 47 -22.61 -14.43 13.08
CA VAL A 47 -23.57 -14.86 12.05
C VAL A 47 -22.78 -15.17 10.79
N SER A 48 -22.90 -16.37 10.23
CA SER A 48 -22.13 -16.75 9.05
C SER A 48 -22.88 -17.68 8.10
N SER A 49 -22.69 -17.48 6.80
CA SER A 49 -23.14 -18.39 5.74
C SER A 49 -22.07 -18.49 4.65
N THR A 50 -21.75 -19.72 4.24
CA THR A 50 -20.89 -19.96 3.07
C THR A 50 -21.67 -19.74 1.77
N ILE A 51 -20.95 -19.62 0.65
CA ILE A 51 -21.53 -19.31 -0.68
C ILE A 51 -22.62 -20.32 -1.06
N ASN A 52 -22.34 -21.62 -0.89
CA ASN A 52 -23.23 -22.71 -1.29
C ASN A 52 -24.14 -23.21 -0.14
N SER A 53 -24.18 -22.51 1.00
CA SER A 53 -25.05 -22.91 2.12
C SER A 53 -26.47 -22.42 1.91
N ASN A 54 -27.44 -23.28 2.21
CA ASN A 54 -28.87 -22.97 2.27
C ASN A 54 -29.31 -22.48 3.66
N ARG A 55 -28.37 -22.33 4.60
CA ARG A 55 -28.63 -21.93 5.98
C ARG A 55 -27.67 -20.82 6.44
N ILE A 56 -28.18 -19.97 7.31
CA ILE A 56 -27.42 -18.99 8.08
C ILE A 56 -27.21 -19.58 9.47
N TYR A 57 -25.97 -19.61 9.94
CA TYR A 57 -25.64 -20.12 11.27
C TYR A 57 -25.33 -18.96 12.21
N ILE A 58 -25.91 -18.99 13.41
CA ILE A 58 -25.74 -17.95 14.42
C ILE A 58 -25.17 -18.61 15.68
N PHE A 59 -24.12 -18.02 16.23
CA PHE A 59 -23.40 -18.53 17.39
C PHE A 59 -23.24 -17.42 18.44
N ARG A 60 -23.38 -17.78 19.72
CA ARG A 60 -22.88 -16.99 20.85
C ARG A 60 -21.81 -17.78 21.58
N ILE A 61 -20.59 -17.25 21.61
CA ILE A 61 -19.40 -17.99 22.05
C ILE A 61 -18.69 -17.20 23.16
N LEU A 62 -18.23 -17.92 24.18
CA LEU A 62 -17.23 -17.47 25.15
C LEU A 62 -15.94 -18.30 25.00
N ILE A 63 -14.86 -17.82 25.58
CA ILE A 63 -13.57 -18.50 25.65
C ILE A 63 -13.37 -19.02 27.08
N ASP A 64 -13.17 -20.33 27.24
CA ASP A 64 -12.61 -20.87 28.47
C ASP A 64 -11.11 -20.57 28.49
N VAL A 65 -10.70 -19.62 29.34
CA VAL A 65 -9.31 -19.18 29.46
C VAL A 65 -8.42 -20.30 30.03
N LYS A 66 -8.95 -21.17 30.90
CA LYS A 66 -8.16 -22.24 31.52
C LYS A 66 -7.85 -23.36 30.52
N THR A 67 -8.86 -23.76 29.74
CA THR A 67 -8.71 -24.91 28.82
C THR A 67 -8.42 -24.50 27.38
N ASN A 68 -8.44 -23.20 27.05
CA ASN A 68 -8.32 -22.67 25.70
C ASN A 68 -9.30 -23.33 24.72
N LYS A 69 -10.55 -23.49 25.15
CA LYS A 69 -11.64 -24.08 24.35
C LYS A 69 -12.83 -23.12 24.26
N PRO A 70 -13.57 -23.15 23.14
CA PRO A 70 -14.77 -22.35 23.01
C PRO A 70 -15.90 -22.94 23.86
N ILE A 71 -16.59 -22.08 24.60
CA ILE A 71 -17.85 -22.39 25.27
C ILE A 71 -18.97 -21.87 24.36
N ILE A 72 -19.81 -22.78 23.84
CA ILE A 72 -20.93 -22.43 22.97
C ILE A 72 -22.16 -22.23 23.85
N LEU A 73 -22.58 -20.98 24.03
CA LEU A 73 -23.79 -20.65 24.80
C LEU A 73 -25.06 -20.78 23.97
N HIS A 74 -24.95 -20.47 22.68
CA HIS A 74 -26.07 -20.53 21.74
C HIS A 74 -25.59 -20.96 20.37
N GLN A 75 -26.35 -21.85 19.75
CA GLN A 75 -26.14 -22.27 18.36
C GLN A 75 -27.50 -22.48 17.73
N GLU A 76 -27.81 -21.69 16.71
CA GLU A 76 -29.02 -21.83 15.92
C GLU A 76 -28.68 -21.80 14.43
N SER A 77 -29.65 -22.21 13.60
CA SER A 77 -29.54 -22.03 12.16
C SER A 77 -30.89 -21.70 11.56
N VAL A 78 -30.89 -20.73 10.64
CA VAL A 78 -32.09 -20.22 9.97
C VAL A 78 -32.00 -20.57 8.49
N ARG A 79 -33.15 -20.86 7.86
CA ARG A 79 -33.20 -21.08 6.41
C ARG A 79 -32.87 -19.78 5.68
N LYS A 80 -32.01 -19.87 4.68
CA LYS A 80 -31.59 -18.73 3.87
C LYS A 80 -32.65 -18.46 2.80
N ASN A 81 -33.16 -17.22 2.77
CA ASN A 81 -34.24 -16.80 1.86
C ASN A 81 -33.73 -15.98 0.65
N ASN A 82 -32.44 -15.65 0.61
CA ASN A 82 -31.82 -14.84 -0.43
C ASN A 82 -30.40 -15.36 -0.77
N GLY A 83 -29.68 -14.72 -1.66
CA GLY A 83 -28.30 -15.10 -2.03
C GLY A 83 -27.22 -14.79 -0.98
N TRP A 84 -27.58 -14.31 0.22
CA TRP A 84 -26.62 -13.74 1.18
C TRP A 84 -25.50 -14.73 1.60
N HIS A 85 -24.26 -14.28 1.52
CA HIS A 85 -23.12 -15.01 2.05
C HIS A 85 -22.16 -14.03 2.74
N GLY A 86 -21.47 -14.49 3.77
CA GLY A 86 -20.56 -13.65 4.53
C GLY A 86 -20.53 -14.01 6.01
N THR A 87 -19.93 -13.12 6.78
CA THR A 87 -19.78 -13.26 8.23
C THR A 87 -19.97 -11.90 8.89
N ILE A 88 -20.87 -11.83 9.86
CA ILE A 88 -21.06 -10.71 10.77
C ILE A 88 -20.49 -11.12 12.12
N VAL A 89 -19.68 -10.25 12.71
CA VAL A 89 -19.09 -10.46 14.02
C VAL A 89 -19.42 -9.26 14.88
N LYS A 90 -20.05 -9.49 16.03
CA LYS A 90 -20.39 -8.47 17.01
C LYS A 90 -19.69 -8.80 18.33
N VAL A 91 -18.81 -7.89 18.75
CA VAL A 91 -18.09 -7.96 20.02
C VAL A 91 -18.45 -6.72 20.82
N THR A 92 -18.71 -6.89 22.12
CA THR A 92 -18.90 -5.77 23.04
C THR A 92 -17.61 -5.62 23.86
N ILE A 93 -17.00 -4.45 23.82
CA ILE A 93 -15.76 -4.13 24.55
C ILE A 93 -15.96 -2.83 25.31
N GLU A 94 -15.24 -2.67 26.41
CA GLU A 94 -15.05 -1.38 27.04
C GLU A 94 -13.97 -0.59 26.28
N GLY A 95 -14.17 0.71 26.07
CA GLY A 95 -13.21 1.54 25.35
C GLY A 95 -13.58 3.03 25.34
N ASP A 96 -12.58 3.87 25.06
CA ASP A 96 -12.72 5.33 24.99
C ASP A 96 -12.84 5.79 23.54
N TRP A 97 -14.08 6.09 23.11
CA TRP A 97 -14.35 6.55 21.75
C TRP A 97 -13.72 7.92 21.46
N SER A 98 -13.82 8.87 22.38
CA SER A 98 -13.37 10.25 22.19
C SER A 98 -11.87 10.31 21.86
N ARG A 99 -11.05 9.47 22.53
CA ARG A 99 -9.61 9.38 22.26
C ARG A 99 -9.28 8.59 20.98
N ALA A 100 -10.04 7.53 20.69
CA ALA A 100 -9.75 6.63 19.56
C ALA A 100 -10.33 7.10 18.20
N LYS A 101 -11.32 8.00 18.22
CA LYS A 101 -12.09 8.46 17.07
C LYS A 101 -11.19 8.83 15.88
N SER A 102 -10.25 9.75 16.07
CA SER A 102 -9.38 10.24 14.97
C SER A 102 -8.61 9.10 14.30
N ARG A 103 -8.07 8.16 15.08
CA ARG A 103 -7.27 7.02 14.59
C ARG A 103 -8.11 5.98 13.88
N ILE A 104 -9.34 5.73 14.34
CA ILE A 104 -10.28 4.82 13.66
C ILE A 104 -10.68 5.39 12.30
N TYR A 105 -11.04 6.67 12.24
CA TYR A 105 -11.35 7.35 10.99
C TYR A 105 -10.16 7.31 10.02
N GLU A 106 -8.94 7.53 10.53
CA GLU A 106 -7.71 7.44 9.76
C GLU A 106 -7.47 6.03 9.22
N TYR A 107 -7.66 4.98 10.03
CA TYR A 107 -7.53 3.58 9.61
C TYR A 107 -8.43 3.27 8.42
N ILE A 108 -9.70 3.67 8.50
CA ILE A 108 -10.71 3.40 7.48
C ILE A 108 -10.38 4.19 6.21
N ARG A 109 -10.01 5.48 6.35
CA ARG A 109 -9.59 6.31 5.22
C ARG A 109 -8.35 5.75 4.52
N ARG A 110 -7.31 5.36 5.25
CA ARG A 110 -6.10 4.74 4.66
C ARG A 110 -6.41 3.38 4.03
N THR A 111 -7.31 2.59 4.62
CA THR A 111 -7.77 1.32 4.03
C THR A 111 -8.48 1.54 2.70
N ALA A 112 -9.31 2.58 2.60
CA ALA A 112 -9.98 2.93 1.35
C ALA A 112 -8.99 3.32 0.24
N ILE A 113 -7.83 3.91 0.56
CA ILE A 113 -6.76 4.23 -0.41
C ILE A 113 -6.21 2.95 -1.05
N ILE A 114 -5.94 1.90 -0.29
CA ILE A 114 -5.35 0.67 -0.84
C ILE A 114 -6.38 -0.36 -1.32
N ALA A 115 -7.66 -0.17 -0.98
CA ALA A 115 -8.75 -1.03 -1.41
C ALA A 115 -9.85 -0.25 -2.14
N PRO A 116 -9.54 0.48 -3.23
CA PRO A 116 -10.54 1.19 -4.03
C PRO A 116 -11.54 0.25 -4.72
N TYR A 117 -11.25 -1.06 -4.73
CA TYR A 117 -12.14 -2.11 -5.18
C TYR A 117 -13.17 -2.56 -4.12
N ALA A 118 -13.06 -2.09 -2.88
CA ALA A 118 -14.00 -2.37 -1.82
C ALA A 118 -14.98 -1.20 -1.65
N GLU A 119 -16.19 -1.52 -1.20
CA GLU A 119 -17.11 -0.54 -0.64
C GLU A 119 -17.03 -0.64 0.89
N ILE A 120 -16.82 0.49 1.56
CA ILE A 120 -16.64 0.54 3.01
C ILE A 120 -17.68 1.51 3.57
N LEU A 121 -18.60 0.96 4.38
CA LEU A 121 -19.56 1.71 5.18
C LEU A 121 -19.12 1.67 6.64
N PHE A 122 -18.91 2.84 7.22
CA PHE A 122 -18.64 2.99 8.64
C PHE A 122 -19.74 3.83 9.29
N LYS A 123 -20.32 3.32 10.38
CA LYS A 123 -21.24 4.04 11.24
C LYS A 123 -20.60 4.15 12.61
N ASP A 124 -20.46 5.38 13.10
CA ASP A 124 -19.87 5.63 14.41
C ASP A 124 -20.93 5.63 15.54
N PRO A 125 -20.51 5.64 16.83
CA PRO A 125 -21.44 5.66 17.96
C PRO A 125 -22.30 6.93 18.04
N GLU A 126 -21.88 8.03 17.43
CA GLU A 126 -22.61 9.31 17.39
C GLU A 126 -23.66 9.34 16.27
N GLY A 127 -23.71 8.30 15.41
CA GLY A 127 -24.65 8.20 14.30
C GLY A 127 -24.14 8.78 12.99
N ASN A 128 -22.88 9.23 12.92
CA ASN A 128 -22.28 9.71 11.68
C ASN A 128 -21.98 8.52 10.75
N TYR A 129 -22.20 8.74 9.45
CA TYR A 129 -21.89 7.76 8.41
C TYR A 129 -20.72 8.23 7.57
N LEU A 130 -19.81 7.31 7.29
CA LEU A 130 -18.71 7.51 6.38
C LEU A 130 -18.72 6.42 5.33
N ILE A 131 -18.88 6.83 4.06
CA ILE A 131 -19.10 5.93 2.93
C ILE A 131 -17.97 6.12 1.92
N PHE A 132 -17.19 5.07 1.72
CA PHE A 132 -16.25 4.98 0.61
C PHE A 132 -16.81 4.03 -0.44
N LYS A 133 -17.28 4.59 -1.55
CA LYS A 133 -17.77 3.83 -2.69
C LYS A 133 -16.61 3.21 -3.45
N ARG A 134 -16.85 2.03 -4.02
CA ARG A 134 -15.93 1.37 -4.94
C ARG A 134 -15.65 2.28 -6.15
N SER A 135 -14.38 2.51 -6.47
CA SER A 135 -13.97 3.29 -7.66
C SER A 135 -13.43 2.41 -8.79
N ILE A 136 -12.97 1.19 -8.51
CA ILE A 136 -12.51 0.23 -9.52
C ILE A 136 -13.08 -1.15 -9.26
N THR A 137 -13.18 -1.99 -10.29
CA THR A 137 -13.61 -3.40 -10.15
C THR A 137 -12.46 -4.39 -10.18
N MET A 138 -11.28 -3.96 -10.64
CA MET A 138 -10.10 -4.81 -10.73
C MET A 138 -9.59 -5.22 -9.35
N LEU A 139 -9.46 -6.53 -9.16
CA LEU A 139 -8.89 -7.11 -7.94
C LEU A 139 -7.42 -7.48 -8.15
N PRO A 140 -6.56 -7.28 -7.14
CA PRO A 140 -5.20 -7.78 -7.18
C PRO A 140 -5.19 -9.32 -7.18
N LYS A 141 -4.21 -9.93 -7.85
CA LYS A 141 -4.07 -11.39 -7.90
C LYS A 141 -3.98 -11.96 -6.47
N PRO A 142 -4.76 -12.99 -6.11
CA PRO A 142 -4.74 -13.54 -4.76
C PRO A 142 -3.39 -14.22 -4.47
N PRO A 143 -2.90 -14.12 -3.23
CA PRO A 143 -1.63 -14.76 -2.86
C PRO A 143 -1.78 -16.28 -2.88
N ARG A 144 -0.70 -16.98 -3.23
CA ARG A 144 -0.63 -18.44 -3.28
C ARG A 144 0.23 -18.98 -2.16
N GLU A 145 -0.02 -20.21 -1.77
CA GLU A 145 0.87 -20.92 -0.83
C GLU A 145 2.18 -21.24 -1.54
N THR A 146 3.28 -21.15 -0.81
CA THR A 146 4.62 -21.44 -1.32
C THR A 146 5.38 -22.31 -0.33
N LYS A 147 6.34 -23.05 -0.85
CA LYS A 147 7.32 -23.77 -0.04
C LYS A 147 8.33 -22.82 0.57
N TYR A 148 9.00 -23.27 1.64
CA TYR A 148 10.05 -22.50 2.30
C TYR A 148 11.27 -22.34 1.40
N HIS A 149 11.93 -21.20 1.52
CA HIS A 149 13.24 -21.01 0.91
C HIS A 149 14.32 -21.49 1.89
N PRO A 150 15.37 -22.20 1.43
CA PRO A 150 16.42 -22.75 2.29
C PRO A 150 17.02 -21.76 3.29
N HIS A 151 17.34 -20.55 2.82
CA HIS A 151 17.95 -19.51 3.66
C HIS A 151 17.03 -18.97 4.77
N GLY A 152 15.72 -19.13 4.65
CA GLY A 152 14.73 -18.54 5.56
C GLY A 152 14.10 -19.52 6.52
N ILE A 153 14.61 -20.75 6.58
CA ILE A 153 14.01 -21.80 7.39
C ILE A 153 14.48 -21.72 8.85
N ASP A 154 13.52 -21.74 9.76
CA ASP A 154 13.76 -21.88 11.19
C ASP A 154 13.97 -23.36 11.55
N LEU A 155 14.73 -23.64 12.61
CA LEU A 155 15.07 -25.00 13.00
C LEU A 155 13.84 -25.87 13.33
N GLU A 156 12.83 -25.30 13.97
CA GLU A 156 11.59 -26.01 14.27
C GLU A 156 10.77 -26.33 13.02
N VAL A 157 10.78 -25.42 12.04
CA VAL A 157 10.15 -25.66 10.73
C VAL A 157 10.88 -26.79 10.01
N LEU A 158 12.22 -26.78 10.03
CA LEU A 158 13.02 -27.84 9.42
C LEU A 158 12.72 -29.21 10.04
N LYS A 159 12.59 -29.30 11.37
CA LYS A 159 12.18 -30.54 12.06
C LYS A 159 10.80 -31.02 11.61
N SER A 160 9.82 -30.13 11.57
CA SER A 160 8.46 -30.45 11.11
C SER A 160 8.47 -30.94 9.66
N LEU A 161 9.21 -30.28 8.77
CA LEU A 161 9.37 -30.75 7.37
C LEU A 161 10.01 -32.14 7.29
N ILE A 162 11.05 -32.41 8.10
CA ILE A 162 11.69 -33.73 8.14
C ILE A 162 10.73 -34.83 8.62
N GLN A 163 9.86 -34.51 9.60
CA GLN A 163 8.87 -35.47 10.10
C GLN A 163 7.76 -35.76 9.08
N GLU A 164 7.29 -34.71 8.40
CA GLU A 164 6.16 -34.79 7.45
C GLU A 164 6.56 -35.27 6.05
N THR A 165 7.84 -35.13 5.67
CA THR A 165 8.30 -35.45 4.31
C THR A 165 8.10 -36.93 3.96
N LYS A 166 7.85 -37.16 2.67
CA LYS A 166 7.82 -38.49 2.06
C LYS A 166 9.14 -38.86 1.38
N ALA A 167 10.08 -37.92 1.27
CA ALA A 167 11.37 -38.15 0.64
C ALA A 167 12.20 -39.18 1.42
N THR A 168 12.84 -40.09 0.70
CA THR A 168 13.70 -41.14 1.30
C THR A 168 15.16 -40.76 1.34
N THR A 169 15.57 -39.77 0.54
CA THR A 169 16.95 -39.27 0.43
C THR A 169 17.01 -37.77 0.71
N LEU A 170 18.16 -37.28 1.19
CA LEU A 170 18.41 -35.85 1.39
C LEU A 170 18.35 -35.07 0.08
N LEU A 171 18.81 -35.68 -1.02
CA LEU A 171 18.72 -35.06 -2.34
C LEU A 171 17.27 -34.81 -2.75
N GLU A 172 16.40 -35.81 -2.58
CA GLU A 172 14.98 -35.67 -2.87
C GLU A 172 14.32 -34.65 -1.95
N PHE A 173 14.57 -34.73 -0.64
CA PHE A 173 14.05 -33.79 0.36
C PHE A 173 14.33 -32.33 0.01
N LEU A 174 15.56 -32.02 -0.41
CA LEU A 174 15.94 -30.67 -0.80
C LEU A 174 15.19 -30.18 -2.05
N LYS A 175 14.94 -31.07 -3.02
CA LYS A 175 14.20 -30.77 -4.25
C LYS A 175 12.69 -30.63 -4.01
N THR A 176 12.14 -31.46 -3.12
CA THR A 176 10.70 -31.55 -2.91
C THR A 176 10.21 -30.52 -1.89
N GLU A 177 10.89 -30.31 -0.78
CA GLU A 177 10.36 -29.47 0.31
C GLU A 177 10.71 -27.99 0.17
N PHE A 178 11.76 -27.64 -0.57
CA PHE A 178 12.21 -26.26 -0.71
C PHE A 178 11.87 -25.63 -2.05
N SER A 179 11.55 -24.33 -2.01
CA SER A 179 11.33 -23.52 -3.21
C SER A 179 12.67 -23.13 -3.84
N GLY A 180 12.77 -23.28 -5.16
CA GLY A 180 13.92 -22.78 -5.94
C GLY A 180 15.16 -23.68 -5.91
N VAL A 181 15.04 -24.91 -5.37
CA VAL A 181 16.11 -25.90 -5.33
C VAL A 181 15.90 -26.94 -6.42
N GLY A 182 16.69 -26.83 -7.49
CA GLY A 182 16.77 -27.86 -8.52
C GLY A 182 17.79 -28.95 -8.18
N GLU A 183 17.87 -29.98 -9.01
CA GLU A 183 18.79 -31.10 -8.76
C GLU A 183 20.27 -30.69 -8.74
N ALA A 184 20.70 -29.86 -9.69
CA ALA A 184 22.07 -29.36 -9.72
C ALA A 184 22.41 -28.54 -8.47
N THR A 185 21.47 -27.72 -7.99
CA THR A 185 21.63 -26.90 -6.79
C THR A 185 21.66 -27.76 -5.52
N ALA A 186 20.79 -28.78 -5.43
CA ALA A 186 20.79 -29.71 -4.32
C ALA A 186 22.10 -30.51 -4.24
N LYS A 187 22.59 -31.03 -5.38
CA LYS A 187 23.90 -31.72 -5.46
C LYS A 187 25.05 -30.79 -5.07
N ALA A 188 25.04 -29.53 -5.53
CA ALA A 188 26.06 -28.55 -5.17
C ALA A 188 26.03 -28.21 -3.67
N PHE A 189 24.85 -28.05 -3.09
CA PHE A 189 24.67 -27.82 -1.65
C PHE A 189 25.16 -29.00 -0.81
N LEU A 190 24.79 -30.23 -1.17
CA LEU A 190 25.20 -31.43 -0.43
C LEU A 190 26.72 -31.62 -0.45
N LYS A 191 27.36 -31.32 -1.60
CA LYS A 191 28.83 -31.27 -1.71
C LYS A 191 29.44 -30.21 -0.81
N PHE A 192 28.87 -29.00 -0.79
CA PHE A 192 29.32 -27.91 0.08
C PHE A 192 29.20 -28.25 1.58
N ALA A 193 28.09 -28.86 1.96
CA ALA A 193 27.82 -29.27 3.35
C ALA A 193 28.49 -30.59 3.75
N ASN A 194 29.20 -31.26 2.83
CA ASN A 194 29.77 -32.60 3.03
C ASN A 194 28.75 -33.62 3.60
N LEU A 195 27.50 -33.57 3.10
CA LEU A 195 26.41 -34.45 3.54
C LEU A 195 26.13 -35.53 2.48
N PRO A 196 25.98 -36.81 2.89
CA PRO A 196 25.67 -37.91 1.97
C PRO A 196 24.29 -37.73 1.32
N PRO A 197 24.19 -37.72 -0.03
CA PRO A 197 22.93 -37.50 -0.73
C PRO A 197 21.84 -38.53 -0.43
N ASP A 198 22.24 -39.78 -0.22
CA ASP A 198 21.35 -40.94 -0.08
C ASP A 198 20.89 -41.16 1.37
N LYS A 199 21.39 -40.36 2.32
CA LYS A 199 20.98 -40.48 3.71
C LYS A 199 19.50 -40.14 3.87
N ASN A 200 18.82 -40.88 4.74
CA ASN A 200 17.41 -40.66 5.01
C ASN A 200 17.22 -39.42 5.91
N PRO A 201 16.42 -38.40 5.48
CA PRO A 201 16.14 -37.23 6.29
C PRO A 201 15.61 -37.55 7.69
N LYS A 202 14.78 -38.60 7.83
CA LYS A 202 14.14 -38.99 9.11
C LYS A 202 15.11 -39.59 10.13
N GLN A 203 16.30 -40.01 9.69
CA GLN A 203 17.33 -40.58 10.56
C GLN A 203 18.37 -39.53 11.00
N LEU A 204 18.20 -38.27 10.63
CA LEU A 204 19.11 -37.21 11.05
C LEU A 204 19.04 -37.00 12.56
N THR A 205 20.20 -36.95 13.20
CA THR A 205 20.28 -36.60 14.63
C THR A 205 20.01 -35.11 14.83
N ARG A 206 19.68 -34.69 16.05
CA ARG A 206 19.47 -33.27 16.38
C ARG A 206 20.67 -32.39 15.98
N GLN A 207 21.89 -32.87 16.20
CA GLN A 207 23.12 -32.15 15.84
C GLN A 207 23.26 -32.02 14.32
N GLU A 208 22.87 -33.04 13.56
CA GLU A 208 22.90 -33.00 12.10
C GLU A 208 21.83 -32.06 11.52
N ILE A 209 20.66 -31.97 12.15
CA ILE A 209 19.61 -31.00 11.78
C ILE A 209 20.08 -29.57 12.05
N GLU A 210 20.72 -29.33 13.20
CA GLU A 210 21.33 -28.03 13.54
C GLU A 210 22.42 -27.65 12.53
N TYR A 211 23.27 -28.62 12.17
CA TYR A 211 24.30 -28.45 11.15
C TYR A 211 23.70 -28.14 9.78
N LEU A 212 22.70 -28.91 9.33
CA LEU A 212 21.97 -28.68 8.08
C LEU A 212 21.35 -27.28 8.06
N ALA A 213 20.69 -26.86 9.13
CA ALA A 213 20.07 -25.53 9.25
C ALA A 213 21.09 -24.39 9.15
N ARG A 214 22.32 -24.58 9.66
CA ARG A 214 23.40 -23.60 9.52
C ARG A 214 23.90 -23.55 8.08
N MET A 215 24.18 -24.70 7.48
CA MET A 215 24.68 -24.78 6.10
C MET A 215 23.67 -24.21 5.09
N LEU A 216 22.36 -24.42 5.31
CA LEU A 216 21.30 -23.85 4.45
C LEU A 216 21.27 -22.31 4.46
N ARG A 217 21.75 -21.68 5.54
CA ARG A 217 21.86 -20.21 5.66
C ARG A 217 23.13 -19.67 5.02
N GLU A 218 24.23 -20.42 5.10
CA GLU A 218 25.53 -19.99 4.56
C GLU A 218 25.61 -20.19 3.04
N PHE A 219 24.95 -21.21 2.50
CA PHE A 219 24.97 -21.47 1.06
C PHE A 219 24.17 -20.43 0.26
N LYS A 220 24.77 -19.94 -0.83
CA LYS A 220 24.15 -18.93 -1.71
C LYS A 220 23.13 -19.57 -2.67
N PHE A 221 21.89 -19.65 -2.22
CA PHE A 221 20.75 -20.01 -3.07
C PHE A 221 20.29 -18.84 -3.95
N LYS A 222 19.57 -19.15 -5.03
CA LYS A 222 18.93 -18.13 -5.89
C LYS A 222 17.77 -17.47 -5.14
N ASN A 223 17.63 -16.16 -5.29
CA ASN A 223 16.53 -15.43 -4.65
C ASN A 223 15.15 -15.97 -5.07
N PRO A 224 14.18 -16.02 -4.14
CA PRO A 224 12.81 -16.42 -4.43
C PRO A 224 12.13 -15.46 -5.42
N LYS A 225 11.38 -16.02 -6.38
CA LYS A 225 10.78 -15.26 -7.50
C LYS A 225 9.59 -14.36 -7.12
N GLY A 226 9.05 -14.43 -5.89
CA GLY A 226 7.93 -13.59 -5.41
C GLY A 226 6.56 -13.81 -6.07
N ILE A 227 6.39 -14.79 -6.96
CA ILE A 227 5.12 -15.05 -7.71
C ILE A 227 3.93 -15.37 -6.78
N HIS A 228 4.21 -15.89 -5.59
CA HIS A 228 3.19 -16.23 -4.59
C HIS A 228 2.63 -15.01 -3.84
N LEU A 229 3.26 -13.84 -3.99
CA LEU A 229 2.82 -12.60 -3.38
C LEU A 229 1.66 -11.95 -4.16
N SER A 230 0.94 -11.10 -3.47
CA SER A 230 -0.19 -10.30 -3.92
C SER A 230 0.13 -8.83 -3.67
N PRO A 231 0.87 -8.16 -4.57
CA PRO A 231 0.99 -6.70 -4.56
C PRO A 231 -0.38 -6.02 -4.79
N LEU A 232 -0.44 -4.71 -4.62
CA LEU A 232 -1.59 -3.88 -5.00
C LEU A 232 -1.58 -3.64 -6.51
N GLY A 233 -0.43 -3.28 -7.07
CA GLY A 233 -0.27 -2.88 -8.47
C GLY A 233 -0.44 -1.38 -8.69
N LYS A 234 0.23 -0.88 -9.73
CA LYS A 234 0.30 0.55 -10.10
C LYS A 234 -1.09 1.20 -10.25
N GLU A 235 -1.99 0.55 -10.97
CA GLU A 235 -3.33 1.07 -11.26
C GLU A 235 -4.20 1.20 -10.00
N ILE A 236 -4.14 0.22 -9.09
CA ILE A 236 -4.91 0.25 -7.84
C ILE A 236 -4.44 1.40 -6.95
N ILE A 237 -3.12 1.57 -6.81
CA ILE A 237 -2.54 2.67 -6.01
C ILE A 237 -2.94 4.03 -6.58
N ILE A 238 -2.84 4.21 -7.90
CA ILE A 238 -3.23 5.46 -8.57
C ILE A 238 -4.71 5.76 -8.34
N ALA A 239 -5.61 4.79 -8.56
CA ALA A 239 -7.04 4.98 -8.37
C ALA A 239 -7.38 5.34 -6.91
N GLY A 240 -6.73 4.67 -5.96
CA GLY A 240 -6.86 4.95 -4.53
C GLY A 240 -6.48 6.38 -4.15
N LEU A 241 -5.27 6.80 -4.52
CA LEU A 241 -4.77 8.15 -4.25
C LEU A 241 -5.62 9.23 -4.93
N LYS A 242 -6.06 9.02 -6.18
CA LYS A 242 -6.96 9.96 -6.88
C LYS A 242 -8.28 10.13 -6.17
N SER A 243 -8.90 9.03 -5.75
CA SER A 243 -10.25 9.06 -5.17
C SER A 243 -10.31 9.80 -3.84
N ILE A 244 -9.25 9.71 -3.02
CA ILE A 244 -9.27 10.19 -1.62
C ILE A 244 -8.49 11.49 -1.44
N LEU A 245 -7.38 11.69 -2.15
CA LEU A 245 -6.54 12.88 -2.00
C LEU A 245 -6.80 13.95 -3.07
N ARG A 246 -7.45 13.59 -4.19
CA ARG A 246 -7.72 14.50 -5.34
C ARG A 246 -6.48 15.34 -5.73
N PRO A 247 -5.35 14.69 -6.04
CA PRO A 247 -4.13 15.40 -6.41
C PRO A 247 -4.19 15.88 -7.87
N GLU A 248 -3.33 16.83 -8.20
CA GLU A 248 -3.09 17.25 -9.60
C GLU A 248 -2.25 16.23 -10.35
N PHE A 249 -1.25 15.67 -9.68
CA PHE A 249 -0.37 14.64 -10.22
C PHE A 249 -0.35 13.42 -9.33
N VAL A 250 -0.32 12.24 -9.95
CA VAL A 250 -0.13 10.99 -9.24
C VAL A 250 0.64 10.00 -10.12
N THR A 251 1.57 9.29 -9.48
CA THR A 251 2.22 8.13 -10.08
C THR A 251 2.34 7.00 -9.06
N ALA A 252 2.53 5.79 -9.55
CA ALA A 252 2.89 4.65 -8.73
C ALA A 252 3.90 3.75 -9.44
N ILE A 253 4.79 3.15 -8.66
CA ILE A 253 5.84 2.23 -9.10
C ILE A 253 5.69 0.94 -8.29
N SER A 254 5.79 -0.20 -8.97
CA SER A 254 5.82 -1.53 -8.36
C SER A 254 7.12 -2.20 -8.77
N ARG A 255 8.01 -2.44 -7.81
CA ARG A 255 9.36 -2.94 -8.08
C ARG A 255 9.35 -4.45 -8.35
N LYS A 256 10.46 -4.95 -8.90
CA LYS A 256 10.67 -6.40 -9.02
C LYS A 256 10.82 -7.01 -7.61
N PRO A 257 10.48 -8.29 -7.42
CA PRO A 257 10.66 -8.95 -6.14
C PRO A 257 12.13 -9.01 -5.73
N SER A 258 12.40 -8.58 -4.51
CA SER A 258 13.68 -8.73 -3.81
C SER A 258 13.53 -9.76 -2.68
N ALA A 259 14.61 -10.11 -2.00
CA ALA A 259 14.58 -11.12 -0.95
C ALA A 259 15.35 -10.67 0.30
N TYR A 260 14.81 -11.01 1.47
CA TYR A 260 15.49 -10.84 2.75
C TYR A 260 15.28 -12.11 3.57
N GLN A 261 16.34 -12.66 4.17
CA GLN A 261 16.26 -13.88 4.99
C GLN A 261 15.42 -15.02 4.35
N GLY A 262 15.56 -15.23 3.03
CA GLY A 262 14.79 -16.25 2.29
C GLY A 262 13.31 -15.91 2.01
N HIS A 263 12.79 -14.79 2.50
CA HIS A 263 11.44 -14.31 2.18
C HIS A 263 11.49 -13.35 0.99
N ALA A 264 10.72 -13.64 -0.05
CA ALA A 264 10.49 -12.67 -1.13
C ALA A 264 9.65 -11.50 -0.61
N PHE A 265 10.00 -10.29 -1.01
CA PHE A 265 9.22 -9.10 -0.77
C PHE A 265 9.16 -8.21 -2.01
N ILE A 266 8.10 -7.43 -2.14
CA ILE A 266 7.93 -6.42 -3.17
C ILE A 266 7.64 -5.09 -2.49
N VAL A 267 8.26 -4.03 -2.98
CA VAL A 267 8.00 -2.65 -2.56
C VAL A 267 7.24 -1.93 -3.66
N GLU A 268 6.18 -1.24 -3.27
CA GLU A 268 5.38 -0.39 -4.15
C GLU A 268 5.31 1.00 -3.55
N VAL A 269 5.51 2.02 -4.39
CA VAL A 269 5.49 3.41 -3.98
C VAL A 269 4.48 4.17 -4.82
N GLY A 270 3.64 4.98 -4.19
CA GLY A 270 2.79 5.97 -4.84
C GLY A 270 3.21 7.37 -4.44
N ILE A 271 3.26 8.31 -5.38
CA ILE A 271 3.49 9.72 -5.09
C ILE A 271 2.31 10.51 -5.64
N ALA A 272 1.74 11.38 -4.81
CA ALA A 272 0.68 12.31 -5.18
C ALA A 272 1.09 13.73 -4.81
N TYR A 273 0.84 14.69 -5.70
CA TYR A 273 1.27 16.08 -5.56
C TYR A 273 0.18 17.07 -5.98
N GLY A 274 0.05 18.17 -5.24
CA GLY A 274 -0.87 19.27 -5.51
C GLY A 274 -2.34 18.96 -5.21
N GLY A 275 -3.25 19.78 -5.74
CA GLY A 275 -4.69 19.61 -5.57
C GLY A 275 -5.16 19.82 -4.14
N ALA A 276 -5.97 18.88 -3.60
CA ALA A 276 -6.52 18.98 -2.24
C ALA A 276 -5.57 18.46 -1.14
N ILE A 277 -4.30 18.19 -1.47
CA ILE A 277 -3.30 17.77 -0.49
C ILE A 277 -2.83 18.99 0.32
N PRO A 278 -2.84 18.94 1.66
CA PRO A 278 -2.41 20.07 2.47
C PRO A 278 -0.90 20.29 2.37
N TYR A 279 -0.48 21.56 2.44
CA TYR A 279 0.92 21.93 2.56
C TYR A 279 1.47 21.46 3.90
N SER A 280 2.63 20.84 3.88
CA SER A 280 3.30 20.30 5.06
C SER A 280 4.80 20.55 4.97
N GLU A 281 5.47 20.71 6.12
CA GLU A 281 6.93 20.85 6.26
C GLU A 281 7.69 19.56 5.87
N SER A 282 6.98 18.45 5.74
CA SER A 282 7.53 17.15 5.35
C SER A 282 6.52 16.35 4.50
N PRO A 283 6.94 15.35 3.71
CA PRO A 283 6.02 14.52 2.94
C PRO A 283 5.00 13.83 3.85
N ILE A 284 3.72 13.87 3.46
CA ILE A 284 2.66 13.13 4.16
C ILE A 284 2.81 11.65 3.81
N LEU A 285 3.22 10.84 4.79
CA LEU A 285 3.56 9.44 4.56
C LEU A 285 2.41 8.48 4.90
N PHE A 286 2.02 7.67 3.92
CA PHE A 286 1.08 6.57 4.07
C PHE A 286 1.82 5.23 4.00
N ARG A 287 1.96 4.58 5.15
CA ARG A 287 2.68 3.29 5.26
C ARG A 287 1.70 2.12 5.23
N PHE A 288 2.07 1.09 4.48
CA PHE A 288 1.29 -0.13 4.38
C PHE A 288 2.18 -1.37 4.42
N ALA A 289 1.78 -2.37 5.19
CA ALA A 289 2.40 -3.69 5.20
C ALA A 289 1.34 -4.76 4.90
N ASN A 290 1.56 -5.62 3.92
CA ASN A 290 0.64 -6.69 3.53
C ASN A 290 -0.83 -6.24 3.38
N LYS A 291 -1.05 -5.07 2.76
CA LYS A 291 -2.39 -4.44 2.60
C LYS A 291 -3.08 -4.07 3.92
N ILE A 292 -2.31 -3.63 4.90
CA ILE A 292 -2.77 -3.08 6.18
C ILE A 292 -2.14 -1.70 6.35
N PRO A 293 -2.92 -0.65 6.66
CA PRO A 293 -2.37 0.64 7.01
C PRO A 293 -1.67 0.59 8.37
N LEU A 294 -0.49 1.19 8.45
CA LEU A 294 0.24 1.39 9.70
C LEU A 294 0.00 2.82 10.17
N LEU A 295 -0.43 2.99 11.43
CA LEU A 295 -0.87 4.29 11.95
C LEU A 295 0.10 4.85 12.98
N TYR A 296 0.57 4.01 13.89
CA TYR A 296 1.40 4.44 15.01
C TYR A 296 2.89 4.33 14.67
N ASP A 297 3.73 4.90 15.54
CA ASP A 297 5.20 4.79 15.50
C ASP A 297 5.86 5.17 14.16
N GLU A 298 5.27 6.14 13.46
CA GLU A 298 5.70 6.57 12.13
C GLU A 298 7.17 6.99 12.06
N LYS A 299 7.62 7.80 13.02
CA LYS A 299 9.02 8.28 13.06
C LYS A 299 10.06 7.17 13.23
N SER A 300 9.64 6.01 13.76
CA SER A 300 10.52 4.86 13.96
C SER A 300 10.56 3.93 12.76
N ASP A 301 9.73 4.14 11.73
CA ASP A 301 9.61 3.25 10.59
C ASP A 301 10.76 3.46 9.58
N VAL A 302 11.22 2.37 8.98
CA VAL A 302 12.23 2.43 7.90
C VAL A 302 11.79 3.34 6.74
N SER A 303 10.50 3.40 6.44
CA SER A 303 9.96 4.24 5.36
C SER A 303 10.12 5.73 5.68
N TRP A 304 9.92 6.11 6.95
CA TRP A 304 10.09 7.50 7.40
C TRP A 304 11.56 7.92 7.34
N LYS A 305 12.45 7.04 7.81
CA LYS A 305 13.90 7.22 7.73
C LYS A 305 14.36 7.43 6.28
N VAL A 306 13.92 6.59 5.35
CA VAL A 306 14.28 6.71 3.93
C VAL A 306 13.82 8.06 3.35
N LEU A 307 12.57 8.46 3.58
CA LEU A 307 12.04 9.70 3.00
C LEU A 307 12.67 10.97 3.56
N THR A 308 13.15 10.93 4.81
CA THR A 308 13.73 12.09 5.50
C THR A 308 15.25 12.17 5.33
N GLU A 309 15.95 11.03 5.46
CA GLU A 309 17.41 10.99 5.51
C GLU A 309 18.07 10.61 4.17
N ARG A 310 17.42 9.79 3.34
CA ARG A 310 18.03 9.24 2.10
C ARG A 310 17.61 9.96 0.82
N ILE A 311 16.50 10.69 0.86
CA ILE A 311 15.92 11.36 -0.31
C ILE A 311 16.11 12.87 -0.17
N ASN A 312 16.88 13.45 -1.10
CA ASN A 312 16.99 14.89 -1.24
C ASN A 312 15.87 15.41 -2.17
N TRP A 313 14.80 15.94 -1.59
CA TRP A 313 13.63 16.44 -2.33
C TRP A 313 13.90 17.68 -3.18
N SER A 314 14.85 18.52 -2.78
CA SER A 314 15.26 19.70 -3.55
C SER A 314 15.81 19.31 -4.93
N ALA A 315 16.48 18.14 -5.03
CA ALA A 315 16.96 17.60 -6.30
C ALA A 315 15.82 17.20 -7.27
N TYR A 316 14.58 17.09 -6.76
CA TYR A 316 13.38 16.80 -7.52
C TYR A 316 12.46 18.02 -7.69
N GLU A 317 12.99 19.24 -7.51
CA GLU A 317 12.25 20.51 -7.64
C GLU A 317 11.16 20.71 -6.57
N ILE A 318 11.31 20.11 -5.39
CA ILE A 318 10.36 20.24 -4.28
C ILE A 318 11.05 20.94 -3.11
N SER A 319 10.53 22.12 -2.77
CA SER A 319 10.87 22.87 -1.55
C SER A 319 9.70 22.79 -0.57
N PHE A 320 9.94 22.33 0.65
CA PHE A 320 8.93 22.36 1.70
C PHE A 320 8.76 23.79 2.27
N PRO A 321 7.56 24.20 2.69
CA PRO A 321 6.31 23.41 2.75
C PRO A 321 5.71 23.10 1.37
N ALA A 322 5.28 21.85 1.16
CA ALA A 322 4.77 21.37 -0.14
C ALA A 322 3.58 20.41 0.00
N PRO A 323 2.66 20.37 -0.98
CA PRO A 323 1.51 19.48 -0.98
C PRO A 323 1.90 18.10 -1.54
N LEU A 324 2.76 17.38 -0.81
CA LEU A 324 3.32 16.09 -1.22
C LEU A 324 2.85 14.95 -0.32
N ALA A 325 2.26 13.93 -0.92
CA ALA A 325 1.90 12.68 -0.26
C ALA A 325 2.67 11.49 -0.87
N VAL A 326 3.24 10.65 -0.01
CA VAL A 326 3.99 9.45 -0.41
C VAL A 326 3.37 8.23 0.24
N LEU A 327 2.99 7.26 -0.58
CA LEU A 327 2.51 5.95 -0.16
C LEU A 327 3.65 4.95 -0.32
N VAL A 328 3.95 4.19 0.74
CA VAL A 328 4.90 3.07 0.70
C VAL A 328 4.18 1.80 1.13
N HIS A 329 4.16 0.80 0.25
CA HIS A 329 3.58 -0.52 0.51
C HIS A 329 4.65 -1.59 0.39
N ILE A 330 4.74 -2.45 1.42
CA ILE A 330 5.61 -3.62 1.42
C ILE A 330 4.75 -4.86 1.52
N CYS A 331 4.93 -5.81 0.59
CA CYS A 331 4.29 -7.12 0.69
C CYS A 331 5.31 -8.25 0.73
N SER A 332 5.09 -9.21 1.64
CA SER A 332 5.96 -10.36 1.86
C SER A 332 5.20 -11.47 2.61
N THR A 333 5.75 -12.69 2.61
CA THR A 333 5.28 -13.78 3.49
C THR A 333 5.55 -13.50 4.97
N LYS A 334 6.65 -12.80 5.27
CA LYS A 334 7.03 -12.34 6.60
C LYS A 334 7.35 -10.85 6.50
N ILE A 335 6.87 -10.02 7.42
CA ILE A 335 7.25 -8.60 7.50
C ILE A 335 8.03 -8.43 8.81
N PRO A 336 9.21 -7.79 8.78
CA PRO A 336 10.02 -7.60 9.98
C PRO A 336 9.47 -6.39 10.76
N TYR A 337 8.47 -6.61 11.61
CA TYR A 337 7.94 -5.56 12.48
C TYR A 337 8.89 -5.30 13.66
N LYS A 338 9.01 -4.04 14.12
CA LYS A 338 9.81 -3.70 15.33
C LYS A 338 9.17 -4.23 16.62
N GLY A 339 7.84 -4.19 16.70
CA GLY A 339 7.07 -4.62 17.87
C GLY A 339 5.93 -5.57 17.54
N ALA A 340 5.38 -6.23 18.58
CA ALA A 340 4.26 -7.16 18.45
C ALA A 340 2.96 -6.50 17.94
N GLY A 341 2.82 -5.19 18.14
CA GLY A 341 1.70 -4.38 17.65
C GLY A 341 1.65 -4.20 16.13
N LYS A 342 2.75 -4.49 15.42
CA LYS A 342 2.87 -4.38 13.95
C LYS A 342 2.71 -2.98 13.38
N GLU A 343 3.02 -1.95 14.14
CA GLU A 343 2.82 -0.55 13.75
C GLU A 343 4.01 0.07 13.00
N SER A 344 5.21 -0.51 13.11
CA SER A 344 6.40 -0.04 12.39
C SER A 344 7.26 -1.19 11.88
N ILE A 345 7.92 -0.96 10.76
CA ILE A 345 8.81 -1.89 10.08
C ILE A 345 10.26 -1.65 10.53
N ALA A 346 10.97 -2.73 10.82
CA ALA A 346 12.36 -2.72 11.25
C ALA A 346 13.32 -2.33 10.12
N GLU A 347 14.48 -1.83 10.52
CA GLU A 347 15.54 -1.37 9.62
C GLU A 347 16.32 -2.57 9.09
N VAL A 348 15.83 -3.15 8.00
CA VAL A 348 16.51 -4.20 7.26
C VAL A 348 17.17 -3.56 6.03
N PRO A 349 18.50 -3.66 5.85
CA PRO A 349 19.21 -2.96 4.78
C PRO A 349 18.65 -3.24 3.37
N GLN A 350 18.28 -4.50 3.09
CA GLN A 350 17.69 -4.88 1.81
C GLN A 350 16.35 -4.18 1.54
N ILE A 351 15.54 -4.00 2.60
CA ILE A 351 14.25 -3.31 2.49
C ILE A 351 14.48 -1.80 2.35
N GLU A 352 15.37 -1.22 3.16
CA GLU A 352 15.73 0.20 3.10
C GLU A 352 16.17 0.62 1.69
N SER A 353 17.12 -0.13 1.11
CA SER A 353 17.63 0.16 -0.25
C SER A 353 16.54 0.03 -1.32
N GLU A 354 15.64 -0.96 -1.22
CA GLU A 354 14.59 -1.12 -2.23
C GLU A 354 13.52 -0.03 -2.14
N ILE A 355 13.19 0.44 -0.93
CA ILE A 355 12.30 1.60 -0.74
C ILE A 355 12.95 2.85 -1.32
N GLU A 356 14.24 3.10 -1.03
CA GLU A 356 14.98 4.25 -1.57
C GLU A 356 14.95 4.26 -3.11
N LEU A 357 15.22 3.13 -3.74
CA LEU A 357 15.17 3.00 -5.20
C LEU A 357 13.76 3.24 -5.76
N ALA A 358 12.73 2.67 -5.13
CA ALA A 358 11.34 2.84 -5.55
C ALA A 358 10.88 4.31 -5.47
N VAL A 359 11.24 4.99 -4.37
CA VAL A 359 10.92 6.41 -4.18
C VAL A 359 11.64 7.28 -5.21
N ARG A 360 12.93 7.03 -5.46
CA ARG A 360 13.70 7.77 -6.48
C ARG A 360 13.10 7.62 -7.87
N GLU A 361 12.65 6.42 -8.22
CA GLU A 361 12.00 6.14 -9.51
C GLU A 361 10.71 6.96 -9.67
N ALA A 362 9.84 6.95 -8.65
CA ALA A 362 8.61 7.74 -8.66
C ALA A 362 8.88 9.26 -8.63
N ALA A 363 9.89 9.71 -7.87
CA ALA A 363 10.25 11.12 -7.75
C ALA A 363 10.79 11.72 -9.06
N ARG A 364 11.44 10.92 -9.92
CA ARG A 364 11.85 11.36 -11.27
C ARG A 364 10.66 11.67 -12.18
N GLU A 365 9.60 10.87 -12.11
CA GLU A 365 8.35 11.14 -12.85
C GLU A 365 7.69 12.42 -12.33
N LEU A 366 7.65 12.62 -11.01
CA LEU A 366 7.14 13.86 -10.40
C LEU A 366 7.96 15.09 -10.84
N ARG A 367 9.30 15.00 -10.82
CA ARG A 367 10.18 16.09 -11.27
C ARG A 367 9.85 16.51 -12.70
N SER A 368 9.65 15.54 -13.59
CA SER A 368 9.30 15.81 -14.99
C SER A 368 7.98 16.56 -15.11
N TYR A 369 6.99 16.20 -14.29
CA TYR A 369 5.73 16.92 -14.19
C TYR A 369 5.90 18.35 -13.67
N ILE A 370 6.66 18.56 -12.59
CA ILE A 370 6.88 19.90 -12.01
C ILE A 370 7.59 20.83 -13.00
N ILE A 371 8.63 20.35 -13.68
CA ILE A 371 9.35 21.13 -14.70
C ILE A 371 8.41 21.54 -15.83
N ARG A 372 7.59 20.60 -16.32
CA ARG A 372 6.61 20.90 -17.36
C ARG A 372 5.59 21.95 -16.90
N LYS A 373 5.05 21.79 -15.69
CA LYS A 373 4.09 22.74 -15.10
C LYS A 373 4.70 24.13 -14.93
N ARG A 374 5.91 24.24 -14.39
CA ARG A 374 6.62 25.53 -14.23
C ARG A 374 6.83 26.21 -15.59
N LYS A 375 7.20 25.45 -16.62
CA LYS A 375 7.35 25.99 -17.98
C LYS A 375 6.03 26.49 -18.55
N GLU A 376 4.93 25.76 -18.34
CA GLU A 376 3.58 26.18 -18.75
C GLU A 376 3.16 27.47 -18.02
N GLU A 377 3.40 27.57 -16.71
CA GLU A 377 3.14 28.77 -15.91
C GLU A 377 3.99 29.96 -16.35
N GLU A 378 5.28 29.78 -16.63
CA GLU A 378 6.15 30.84 -17.14
C GLU A 378 5.71 31.36 -18.51
N LEU A 379 5.28 30.46 -19.40
CA LEU A 379 4.74 30.84 -20.70
C LEU A 379 3.42 31.61 -20.54
N ALA A 380 2.53 31.15 -19.66
CA ALA A 380 1.28 31.84 -19.36
C ALA A 380 1.54 33.23 -18.75
N ARG A 381 2.49 33.36 -17.80
CA ARG A 381 2.89 34.65 -17.23
C ARG A 381 3.46 35.60 -18.28
N LYS A 382 4.33 35.11 -19.16
CA LYS A 382 4.86 35.90 -20.29
C LYS A 382 3.75 36.36 -21.23
N ALA A 383 2.79 35.48 -21.53
CA ALA A 383 1.63 35.79 -22.35
C ALA A 383 0.77 36.90 -21.75
N VAL A 384 0.42 36.77 -20.46
CA VAL A 384 -0.33 37.76 -19.69
C VAL A 384 0.42 39.09 -19.65
N ASN A 385 1.73 39.06 -19.39
CA ASN A 385 2.54 40.29 -19.38
C ASN A 385 2.55 40.97 -20.75
N ILE A 386 2.73 40.22 -21.85
CA ILE A 386 2.67 40.78 -23.20
C ILE A 386 1.28 41.36 -23.48
N ALA A 387 0.21 40.65 -23.10
CA ALA A 387 -1.17 41.09 -23.29
C ALA A 387 -1.44 42.44 -22.60
N LYS A 388 -0.90 42.66 -21.38
CA LYS A 388 -1.00 43.94 -20.67
C LYS A 388 -0.40 45.13 -21.42
N TYR A 389 0.63 44.92 -22.24
CA TYR A 389 1.28 45.98 -23.03
C TYR A 389 0.62 46.23 -24.40
N ILE A 390 -0.26 45.32 -24.87
CA ILE A 390 -0.92 45.47 -26.18
C ILE A 390 -1.67 46.80 -26.30
N PRO A 391 -2.48 47.24 -25.30
CA PRO A 391 -3.20 48.51 -25.39
C PRO A 391 -2.30 49.74 -25.57
N ASP A 392 -1.15 49.78 -24.89
CA ASP A 392 -0.21 50.91 -24.95
C ASP A 392 0.55 50.94 -26.27
N VAL A 393 0.95 49.76 -26.77
CA VAL A 393 1.57 49.61 -28.09
C VAL A 393 0.58 50.00 -29.19
N ALA A 394 -0.66 49.52 -29.12
CA ALA A 394 -1.71 49.90 -30.06
C ALA A 394 -1.97 51.42 -30.03
N ARG A 395 -2.07 52.02 -28.85
CA ARG A 395 -2.26 53.48 -28.70
C ARG A 395 -1.10 54.28 -29.31
N SER A 396 0.14 53.83 -29.08
CA SER A 396 1.34 54.49 -29.61
C SER A 396 1.41 54.37 -31.14
N LEU A 397 1.10 53.20 -31.69
CA LEU A 397 1.08 52.97 -33.14
C LEU A 397 -0.05 53.75 -33.83
N THR A 398 -1.25 53.81 -33.24
CA THR A 398 -2.36 54.64 -33.75
C THR A 398 -2.01 56.13 -33.77
N LYS A 399 -1.29 56.62 -32.75
CA LYS A 399 -0.79 58.01 -32.72
C LYS A 399 0.28 58.28 -33.78
N LEU A 400 1.20 57.34 -34.01
CA LEU A 400 2.24 57.47 -35.03
C LEU A 400 1.68 57.37 -36.46
N ALA A 401 0.62 56.59 -36.67
CA ALA A 401 -0.07 56.43 -37.95
C ALA A 401 -1.06 57.58 -38.26
N PHE A 402 -0.97 58.71 -37.55
CA PHE A 402 -1.79 59.88 -37.78
C PHE A 402 -1.29 60.66 -39.01
N ASP A 403 -2.15 60.79 -40.04
CA ASP A 403 -1.84 61.58 -41.22
C ASP A 403 -2.35 63.04 -41.03
N PRO A 404 -1.45 64.04 -40.97
CA PRO A 404 -1.84 65.44 -40.80
C PRO A 404 -2.71 65.99 -41.94
N LYS A 405 -2.66 65.38 -43.13
CA LYS A 405 -3.40 65.84 -44.32
C LYS A 405 -4.85 65.37 -44.34
N VAL A 406 -5.14 64.24 -43.70
CA VAL A 406 -6.46 63.59 -43.69
C VAL A 406 -7.20 63.84 -42.37
N GLY A 407 -6.49 64.29 -41.31
CA GLY A 407 -7.08 64.62 -40.01
C GLY A 407 -7.61 63.41 -39.24
N LYS A 408 -7.24 62.19 -39.66
CA LYS A 408 -7.62 60.92 -39.04
C LYS A 408 -6.41 59.98 -38.97
N SER A 409 -6.41 59.09 -37.98
CA SER A 409 -5.45 57.99 -37.95
C SER A 409 -5.76 56.99 -39.07
N LEU A 410 -4.73 56.54 -39.79
CA LEU A 410 -4.84 55.56 -40.86
C LEU A 410 -5.19 54.15 -40.35
N ILE A 411 -5.06 53.92 -39.04
CA ILE A 411 -5.23 52.61 -38.40
C ILE A 411 -6.20 52.72 -37.22
N ASP A 412 -7.26 51.92 -37.25
CA ASP A 412 -8.19 51.80 -36.13
C ASP A 412 -7.55 51.07 -34.94
N TYR A 413 -7.66 51.69 -33.76
CA TYR A 413 -7.14 51.17 -32.49
C TYR A 413 -7.74 49.81 -32.13
N GLU A 414 -9.04 49.62 -32.33
CA GLU A 414 -9.72 48.37 -31.95
C GLU A 414 -9.28 47.23 -32.85
N LEU A 415 -9.16 47.51 -34.15
CA LEU A 415 -8.76 46.53 -35.16
C LEU A 415 -7.28 46.11 -34.99
N LEU A 416 -6.41 47.05 -34.62
CA LEU A 416 -5.01 46.77 -34.32
C LEU A 416 -4.85 45.94 -33.04
N THR A 417 -5.60 46.28 -31.99
CA THR A 417 -5.63 45.54 -30.73
C THR A 417 -6.08 44.08 -30.96
N GLN A 418 -7.15 43.88 -31.73
CA GLN A 418 -7.62 42.55 -32.10
C GLN A 418 -6.61 41.75 -32.93
N ALA A 419 -5.91 42.40 -33.88
CA ALA A 419 -4.88 41.78 -34.70
C ALA A 419 -3.66 41.33 -33.87
N LEU A 420 -3.19 42.16 -32.95
CA LEU A 420 -2.09 41.84 -32.03
C LEU A 420 -2.45 40.70 -31.08
N LEU A 421 -3.68 40.72 -30.54
CA LEU A 421 -4.19 39.66 -29.67
C LEU A 421 -4.34 38.33 -30.43
N LYS A 422 -4.81 38.37 -31.68
CA LYS A 422 -4.87 37.18 -32.56
C LYS A 422 -3.48 36.64 -32.88
N GLY A 423 -2.49 37.52 -33.09
CA GLY A 423 -1.09 37.14 -33.29
C GLY A 423 -0.47 36.47 -32.07
N LEU A 424 -0.78 36.98 -30.87
CA LEU A 424 -0.36 36.39 -29.60
C LEU A 424 -0.98 35.01 -29.41
N ASN A 425 -2.30 34.88 -29.58
CA ASN A 425 -3.03 33.60 -29.44
C ASN A 425 -2.54 32.54 -30.45
N LYS A 426 -2.15 32.92 -31.67
CA LYS A 426 -1.59 31.98 -32.66
C LYS A 426 -0.26 31.36 -32.20
N ARG A 427 0.52 32.08 -31.37
CA ARG A 427 1.79 31.58 -30.79
C ARG A 427 1.58 30.77 -29.51
N LEU A 428 0.45 30.92 -28.83
CA LEU A 428 0.23 30.36 -27.49
C LEU A 428 -0.24 28.91 -27.45
N LYS A 429 -0.63 28.29 -28.58
CA LYS A 429 -1.06 26.89 -28.80
C LYS A 429 -2.06 26.28 -27.78
N ASP A 430 -1.78 26.32 -26.49
CA ASP A 430 -2.53 25.73 -25.38
C ASP A 430 -3.32 26.76 -24.55
N TYR A 431 -3.05 28.06 -24.70
CA TYR A 431 -3.75 29.15 -24.00
C TYR A 431 -4.42 30.13 -24.98
N ILE A 432 -5.71 30.39 -24.79
CA ILE A 432 -6.47 31.38 -25.55
C ILE A 432 -6.91 32.49 -24.59
N ILE A 433 -6.37 33.70 -24.78
CA ILE A 433 -6.87 34.90 -24.09
C ILE A 433 -8.11 35.37 -24.85
N LYS A 434 -9.30 35.34 -24.20
CA LYS A 434 -10.59 35.64 -24.84
C LYS A 434 -10.89 37.14 -24.89
N SER A 435 -10.54 37.90 -23.86
CA SER A 435 -10.62 39.36 -23.85
C SER A 435 -9.45 39.98 -23.06
N LEU A 436 -9.10 41.22 -23.36
CA LEU A 436 -8.12 42.00 -22.59
C LEU A 436 -8.67 42.40 -21.22
N ASP A 437 -10.00 42.53 -21.10
CA ASP A 437 -10.68 42.88 -19.85
C ASP A 437 -10.63 41.75 -18.82
N GLU A 438 -10.56 40.49 -19.25
CA GLU A 438 -10.34 39.32 -18.37
C GLU A 438 -8.90 39.23 -17.83
N VAL A 439 -7.94 39.93 -18.43
CA VAL A 439 -6.52 39.91 -18.00
C VAL A 439 -6.25 40.89 -16.85
N VAL A 440 -7.24 41.72 -16.50
CA VAL A 440 -7.17 42.63 -15.35
C VAL A 440 -7.76 41.91 -14.13
N VAL A 441 -6.92 41.19 -13.38
CA VAL A 441 -7.23 40.81 -11.99
C VAL A 441 -6.07 41.26 -11.10
N SER A 442 -6.42 42.17 -10.18
CA SER A 442 -5.74 42.61 -8.95
C SER A 442 -4.27 43.02 -9.04
N ILE A 443 -4.05 44.33 -9.02
CA ILE A 443 -2.98 44.90 -8.21
C ILE A 443 -3.49 44.79 -6.76
N GLU A 444 -2.89 43.92 -5.95
CA GLU A 444 -2.73 44.19 -4.52
C GLU A 444 -1.42 44.94 -4.32
#